data_AF-A0A954GSV5-F1
#
_entry.id   AF-A0A954GSV5-F1
#
_cell.length_a   1.000
_cell.length_b   1.000
_cell.length_c   1.000
_cell.angle_alpha   90.00
_cell.angle_beta   90.00
_cell.angle_gamma   90.00
#
_symmetry.space_group_name_H-M   'P 1'
#
loop_
_entity.id
_entity.type
_entity.pdbx_description
1 polymer ?
#
loop_
_entity_poly.entity_id
_entity_poly.type
_entity_poly.pdbx_seq_one_letter_code
_entity_poly.pdbx_strand_id
1 'polypeptide(L)'
;MVKSSPQSSQSVGAADVVVRGAREHNLRDVNLTLPRNSLVVMTGVSGSGKSSLAFDTIYAEGQRRYVESLSTYARQFLGQMPKPDVDAISGLAPSISIQQKVT
;
A
#
# COMPACT_ATOMS: atom_id res chain seq x y z
N MET A 1 -39.83 -14.14 -9.12
CA MET A 1 -38.46 -14.07 -9.70
C MET A 1 -37.51 -13.56 -8.64
N VAL A 2 -36.85 -14.48 -7.92
CA VAL A 2 -35.80 -14.15 -6.95
C VAL A 2 -34.53 -13.85 -7.75
N LYS A 3 -34.07 -12.60 -7.79
CA LYS A 3 -32.72 -12.28 -8.28
C LYS A 3 -31.74 -12.73 -7.19
N SER A 4 -31.11 -13.88 -7.39
CA SER A 4 -29.99 -14.33 -6.57
C SER A 4 -28.82 -13.37 -6.75
N SER A 5 -28.41 -12.73 -5.65
CA SER A 5 -27.20 -11.92 -5.55
C SER A 5 -25.99 -12.72 -6.03
N PRO A 6 -25.03 -12.12 -6.77
CA PRO A 6 -23.83 -12.82 -7.15
C PRO A 6 -22.99 -13.06 -5.88
N GLN A 7 -22.87 -14.32 -5.46
CA GLN A 7 -21.92 -14.71 -4.42
C GLN A 7 -20.52 -14.46 -4.96
N SER A 8 -19.79 -13.55 -4.30
CA SER A 8 -18.39 -13.27 -4.57
C SER A 8 -17.58 -14.56 -4.47
N SER A 9 -17.01 -14.98 -5.59
CA SER A 9 -16.06 -16.09 -5.68
C SER A 9 -14.90 -15.83 -4.73
N GLN A 10 -14.86 -16.55 -3.59
CA GLN A 10 -13.67 -16.59 -2.76
C GLN A 10 -12.60 -17.39 -3.52
N SER A 11 -11.76 -16.68 -4.26
CA SER A 11 -10.47 -17.19 -4.69
C SER A 11 -9.62 -17.40 -3.44
N VAL A 12 -8.84 -18.48 -3.41
CA VAL A 12 -7.91 -18.83 -2.33
C VAL A 12 -7.06 -17.58 -2.01
N GLY A 13 -7.44 -16.89 -0.93
CA GLY A 13 -7.25 -15.44 -0.82
C GLY A 13 -5.85 -15.06 -0.39
N ALA A 14 -5.14 -14.29 -1.22
CA ALA A 14 -3.94 -13.60 -0.79
C ALA A 14 -4.28 -12.74 0.44
N ALA A 15 -3.53 -12.88 1.53
CA ALA A 15 -3.81 -12.21 2.81
C ALA A 15 -3.94 -10.69 2.63
N ASP A 16 -5.00 -10.10 3.18
CA ASP A 16 -5.30 -8.67 3.11
C ASP A 16 -4.11 -7.78 3.50
N VAL A 17 -4.08 -6.57 2.93
CA VAL A 17 -3.04 -5.60 3.30
C VAL A 17 -3.42 -4.96 4.61
N VAL A 18 -2.67 -5.23 5.68
CA VAL A 18 -2.92 -4.69 7.01
C VAL A 18 -1.82 -3.70 7.35
N VAL A 19 -2.19 -2.44 7.58
CA VAL A 19 -1.29 -1.36 8.00
C VAL A 19 -1.52 -1.10 9.49
N ARG A 20 -0.45 -1.09 10.27
CA ARG A 20 -0.48 -0.81 11.71
C ARG A 20 0.42 0.36 12.06
N GLY A 21 -0.16 1.33 12.78
CA GLY A 21 0.52 2.50 13.30
C GLY A 21 1.21 3.36 12.25
N ALA A 22 0.51 3.72 11.17
CA ALA A 22 1.08 4.63 10.17
C ALA A 22 1.11 6.07 10.69
N ARG A 23 2.29 6.70 10.62
CA ARG A 23 2.58 8.04 11.17
C ARG A 23 3.32 8.95 10.18
N GLU A 24 3.46 8.51 8.94
CA GLU A 24 4.10 9.31 7.89
C GLU A 24 3.41 10.69 7.74
N HIS A 25 4.21 11.75 7.72
CA HIS A 25 3.75 13.15 7.68
C HIS A 25 2.75 13.53 8.79
N ASN A 26 1.46 13.65 8.45
CA ASN A 26 0.41 14.08 9.36
C ASN A 26 -0.54 12.94 9.78
N LEU A 27 -0.20 11.70 9.44
CA LEU A 27 -0.93 10.53 9.90
C LEU A 27 -0.80 10.39 11.42
N ARG A 28 -1.90 10.03 12.07
CA ARG A 28 -2.01 9.96 13.53
C ARG A 28 -2.22 8.52 13.98
N ASP A 29 -1.16 7.72 13.88
CA ASP A 29 -1.14 6.31 14.29
C ASP A 29 -2.27 5.49 13.64
N VAL A 30 -2.38 5.60 12.31
CA VAL A 30 -3.50 5.06 11.55
C VAL A 30 -3.36 3.55 11.41
N ASN A 31 -4.44 2.83 11.74
CA ASN A 31 -4.55 1.39 11.61
C ASN A 31 -5.69 1.06 10.62
N LEU A 32 -5.41 0.25 9.60
CA LEU A 32 -6.43 -0.12 8.60
C LEU A 32 -6.14 -1.45 7.92
N THR A 33 -7.18 -2.03 7.33
CA THR A 33 -7.11 -3.24 6.52
C THR A 33 -7.71 -2.96 5.15
N LEU A 34 -6.93 -3.21 4.09
CA LEU A 34 -7.36 -3.08 2.71
C LEU A 34 -7.58 -4.48 2.12
N PRO A 35 -8.76 -4.74 1.52
CA PRO A 35 -9.02 -6.01 0.86
C PRO A 35 -8.11 -6.16 -0.35
N ARG A 36 -7.50 -7.33 -0.51
CA ARG A 36 -6.72 -7.62 -1.73
C ARG A 36 -7.61 -7.86 -2.94
N ASN A 37 -6.99 -7.75 -4.12
CA ASN A 37 -7.64 -7.98 -5.42
C ASN A 37 -8.91 -7.14 -5.62
N SER A 38 -8.96 -5.97 -4.97
CA SER A 38 -10.11 -5.08 -4.95
C SER A 38 -9.67 -3.69 -5.38
N LEU A 39 -10.57 -2.97 -6.06
CA LEU A 39 -10.36 -1.55 -6.33
C LEU A 39 -10.69 -0.76 -5.07
N VAL A 40 -9.65 -0.32 -4.35
CA VAL A 40 -9.82 0.52 -3.16
C VAL A 40 -9.55 1.97 -3.52
N VAL A 41 -10.51 2.84 -3.17
CA VAL A 41 -10.41 4.28 -3.43
C VAL A 41 -10.22 5.00 -2.10
N MET A 42 -9.14 5.78 -1.97
CA MET A 42 -8.94 6.68 -0.84
C MET A 42 -9.48 8.07 -1.18
N THR A 43 -10.47 8.54 -0.41
CA THR A 43 -11.11 9.84 -0.62
C THR A 43 -10.98 10.73 0.61
N GLY A 44 -11.25 12.03 0.47
CA GLY A 44 -11.15 13.01 1.55
C GLY A 44 -10.56 14.35 1.11
N VAL A 45 -10.71 15.37 1.95
CA VAL A 45 -10.25 16.76 1.69
C VAL A 45 -8.75 16.85 1.42
N SER A 46 -8.32 17.89 0.70
CA SER A 46 -6.88 18.14 0.50
C SER A 46 -6.14 18.21 1.85
N GLY A 47 -4.93 17.63 1.92
CA GLY A 47 -4.14 17.58 3.15
C GLY A 47 -4.59 16.53 4.19
N SER A 48 -5.62 15.71 3.93
CA SER A 48 -6.11 14.71 4.89
C SER A 48 -5.18 13.50 5.13
N GLY A 49 -4.01 13.44 4.48
CA GLY A 49 -3.07 12.31 4.61
C GLY A 49 -3.27 11.15 3.60
N LYS A 50 -4.13 11.31 2.57
CA LYS A 50 -4.33 10.26 1.53
C LYS A 50 -3.03 9.89 0.81
N SER A 51 -2.30 10.90 0.32
CA SER A 51 -1.03 10.68 -0.37
C SER A 51 0.02 10.11 0.57
N SER A 52 0.05 10.60 1.82
CA SER A 52 0.93 10.08 2.87
C SER A 52 0.70 8.60 3.15
N LEU A 53 -0.55 8.16 3.16
CA LEU A 53 -0.88 6.75 3.34
C LEU A 53 -0.61 5.92 2.07
N ALA A 54 -1.05 6.38 0.90
CA ALA A 54 -0.97 5.60 -0.33
C ALA A 54 0.46 5.53 -0.90
N PHE A 55 1.10 6.69 -1.07
CA PHE A 55 2.40 6.82 -1.72
C PHE A 55 3.54 6.72 -0.69
N ASP A 56 3.48 7.55 0.34
CA ASP A 56 4.63 7.69 1.26
C ASP A 56 4.71 6.53 2.26
N THR A 57 3.61 5.81 2.52
CA THR A 57 3.59 4.64 3.41
C THR A 57 3.49 3.31 2.65
N ILE A 58 2.35 3.03 2.00
CA ILE A 58 2.06 1.71 1.42
C ILE A 58 2.99 1.41 0.23
N TYR A 59 3.08 2.33 -0.72
CA TYR A 59 3.92 2.16 -1.90
C TYR A 59 5.41 2.17 -1.56
N ALA A 60 5.87 3.12 -0.74
CA ALA A 60 7.26 3.20 -0.30
C ALA A 60 7.73 1.88 0.35
N GLU A 61 6.92 1.33 1.26
CA GLU A 61 7.24 0.06 1.92
C GLU A 61 7.24 -1.13 0.95
N GLY A 62 6.31 -1.16 -0.02
CA GLY A 62 6.25 -2.24 -1.00
C GLY A 62 7.41 -2.26 -1.98
N GLN A 63 7.81 -1.08 -2.45
CA GLN A 63 8.99 -0.98 -3.28
C GLN A 63 10.27 -1.26 -2.48
N ARG A 64 10.39 -0.74 -1.25
CA ARG A 64 11.55 -1.01 -0.38
C ARG A 64 11.76 -2.50 -0.17
N ARG A 65 10.71 -3.24 0.22
CA ARG A 65 10.77 -4.70 0.42
C ARG A 65 11.13 -5.45 -0.86
N TYR A 66 10.60 -5.00 -2.00
CA TYR A 66 10.93 -5.61 -3.28
C TYR A 66 12.42 -5.44 -3.61
N VAL A 67 12.97 -4.23 -3.46
CA VAL A 67 14.40 -3.96 -3.68
C VAL A 67 15.28 -4.76 -2.71
N GLU A 68 14.86 -4.89 -1.45
CA GLU A 68 15.54 -5.71 -0.45
C GLU A 68 15.52 -7.21 -0.74
N SER A 69 14.62 -7.69 -1.59
CA SER A 69 14.60 -9.09 -2.03
C SER A 69 15.61 -9.38 -3.16
N LEU A 70 16.15 -8.35 -3.80
CA LEU A 70 17.09 -8.49 -4.92
C LEU A 70 18.54 -8.67 -4.45
N SER A 71 19.41 -9.09 -5.38
CA SER A 71 20.84 -9.26 -5.12
C SER A 71 21.52 -7.94 -4.75
N THR A 72 22.62 -8.00 -3.99
CA THR A 72 23.41 -6.83 -3.60
C THR A 72 23.84 -5.99 -4.80
N TYR A 73 24.15 -6.64 -5.94
CA TYR A 73 24.48 -5.97 -7.19
C TYR A 73 23.30 -5.17 -7.75
N ALA A 74 22.10 -5.75 -7.80
CA ALA A 74 20.92 -5.05 -8.30
C ALA A 74 20.55 -3.84 -7.42
N ARG A 75 20.79 -3.91 -6.11
CA ARG A 75 20.55 -2.80 -5.18
C ARG A 75 21.48 -1.60 -5.38
N GLN A 76 22.62 -1.75 -6.07
CA GLN A 76 23.50 -0.61 -6.36
C GLN A 76 22.87 0.38 -7.35
N PHE A 77 22.01 -0.11 -8.24
CA PHE A 77 21.35 0.70 -9.28
C PHE A 77 19.94 1.12 -8.92
N LEU A 78 19.32 0.41 -7.97
CA LEU A 78 17.98 0.73 -7.47
C LEU A 78 18.13 1.67 -6.28
N GLY A 79 17.65 2.91 -6.43
CA GLY A 79 17.71 3.90 -5.37
C GLY A 79 17.11 3.37 -4.06
N GLN A 80 17.75 3.71 -2.93
CA GLN A 80 17.23 3.35 -1.62
C GLN A 80 15.95 4.14 -1.37
N MET A 81 14.86 3.43 -1.09
CA MET A 81 13.66 4.06 -0.54
C MET A 81 13.77 4.11 0.98
N PRO A 82 13.59 5.28 1.60
CA PRO A 82 13.56 5.38 3.05
C PRO A 82 12.42 4.52 3.59
N LYS A 83 12.66 3.86 4.72
CA LYS A 83 11.61 3.13 5.43
C LYS A 83 10.61 4.15 6.00
N PRO A 84 9.31 4.04 5.70
CA PRO A 84 8.31 4.95 6.24
C PRO A 84 8.10 4.74 7.75
N ASP A 85 7.59 5.76 8.43
CA ASP A 85 7.21 5.69 9.84
C ASP A 85 5.87 4.93 9.99
N VAL A 86 6.01 3.61 10.16
CA VAL A 86 4.92 2.66 10.35
C VAL A 86 5.40 1.48 11.18
N ASP A 87 4.57 0.96 12.07
CA ASP A 87 4.96 -0.16 12.93
C ASP A 87 5.08 -1.46 12.13
N ALA A 88 4.05 -1.78 11.36
CA ALA A 88 4.03 -2.97 10.52
C ALA A 88 3.08 -2.83 9.34
N ILE A 89 3.47 -3.45 8.22
CA ILE A 89 2.54 -3.71 7.12
C ILE A 89 2.63 -5.18 6.72
N SER A 90 1.52 -5.90 6.67
CA SER A 90 1.45 -7.30 6.21
C SER A 90 0.65 -7.43 4.92
N GLY A 91 0.78 -8.56 4.23
CA GLY A 91 0.01 -8.84 3.01
C GLY A 91 0.43 -8.01 1.78
N LEU A 92 1.52 -7.26 1.88
CA LEU A 92 1.98 -6.35 0.84
C LEU A 92 2.72 -7.10 -0.27
N ALA A 93 2.34 -6.86 -1.52
CA ALA A 93 3.06 -7.32 -2.71
C ALA A 93 3.99 -6.22 -3.24
N PRO A 94 4.95 -6.55 -4.13
CA PRO A 94 5.68 -5.53 -4.88
C PRO A 94 4.69 -4.53 -5.50
N SER A 95 4.95 -3.24 -5.28
CA SER A 95 4.02 -2.16 -5.62
C SER A 95 4.59 -1.24 -6.69
N ILE A 96 3.72 -0.75 -7.56
CA ILE A 96 4.02 0.27 -8.56
C ILE A 96 3.10 1.46 -8.28
N SER A 97 3.64 2.67 -8.33
CA SER A 97 2.85 3.90 -8.27
C SER A 97 2.77 4.55 -9.64
N ILE A 98 1.63 5.13 -9.94
CA ILE A 98 1.43 5.99 -11.10
C ILE A 98 0.94 7.32 -10.55
N GLN A 99 1.79 8.35 -10.65
CA GLN A 99 1.48 9.70 -10.18
C GLN A 99 1.54 10.67 -11.35
N GLN A 100 0.54 11.54 -11.45
CA GLN A 100 0.62 12.68 -12.36
C GLN A 100 1.58 13.72 -11.77
N LYS A 101 2.70 13.96 -12.44
CA LYS A 101 3.58 15.08 -12.15
C LYS A 101 3.04 16.29 -12.93
N VAL A 102 2.42 17.23 -12.22
CA VAL A 102 2.04 18.53 -12.79
C VAL A 102 3.26 19.44 -12.73
N THR A 103 3.68 19.90 -13.90
CA THR A 103 4.82 20.80 -14.13
C THR A 103 4.55 22.19 -13.59
#